data_AF-A0A6N9V084-F1
#
_entry.id   AF-A0A6N9V084-F1
#
_cell.length_a   1.000
_cell.length_b   1.000
_cell.length_c   1.000
_cell.angle_alpha   90.00
_cell.angle_beta   90.00
_cell.angle_gamma   90.00
#
_symmetry.space_group_name_H-M   'P 1'
#
loop_
_entity.id
_entity.type
_entity.pdbx_description
1 polymer ?
#
loop_
_entity_poly.entity_id
_entity_poly.type
_entity_poly.pdbx_seq_one_letter_code
_entity_poly.pdbx_strand_id
1 'polypeptide(L)'
;MHPIVKPALRRGWRDLNTVQFGMTPAHALTLAPVDTATGSFLELLNGTRGPALLREAGHRMDLPDGHVDRVVERLARAGLLDDSRGGGPAADALREKKGVLDRLRPDLASLSLTTAEPGDAMRHLAARRALRVGVRGAGRVGAVLAGLLSGSGVGEIDVRDGGRVEPWDVAPGGLPAESTGDRRDEAARRVVRRAAPDRPPRRGTTTPREEGDPGFSLVIVAPRDDVAVHTPDPAAAESLMSSGTPHL
;
A
#
# COMPACT_ATOMS: atom_id res chain seq x y z
N MET A 1 19.53 -4.40 8.10
CA MET A 1 19.13 -3.56 6.96
C MET A 1 20.00 -3.81 5.74
N HIS A 2 19.39 -3.89 4.57
CA HIS A 2 20.02 -3.80 3.26
C HIS A 2 19.54 -2.49 2.60
N PRO A 3 20.26 -1.37 2.79
CA PRO A 3 19.74 -0.06 2.44
C PRO A 3 19.61 0.11 0.93
N ILE A 4 18.47 0.67 0.53
CA ILE A 4 18.18 1.10 -0.83
C ILE A 4 17.68 2.54 -0.79
N VAL A 5 18.19 3.41 -1.68
CA VAL A 5 17.56 4.73 -1.86
C VAL A 5 16.15 4.51 -2.41
N LYS A 6 15.14 5.13 -1.78
CA LYS A 6 13.73 4.95 -2.14
C LYS A 6 13.52 5.10 -3.66
N PRO A 7 13.12 4.03 -4.37
CA PRO A 7 12.99 4.08 -5.83
C PRO A 7 11.96 5.08 -6.35
N ALA A 8 11.01 5.48 -5.51
CA ALA A 8 10.00 6.50 -5.81
C ALA A 8 10.61 7.91 -5.92
N LEU A 9 11.77 8.14 -5.32
CA LEU A 9 12.48 9.42 -5.39
C LEU A 9 13.46 9.41 -6.56
N ARG A 10 13.17 10.23 -7.58
CA ARG A 10 14.13 10.47 -8.66
C ARG A 10 15.37 11.14 -8.10
N ARG A 11 16.55 10.67 -8.52
CA ARG A 11 17.83 11.24 -8.12
C ARG A 11 18.46 11.97 -9.31
N GLY A 12 19.08 13.11 -9.05
CA GLY A 12 19.86 13.84 -10.04
C GLY A 12 20.90 14.74 -9.39
N TRP A 13 21.92 15.12 -10.14
CA TRP A 13 22.87 16.15 -9.74
C TRP A 13 22.25 17.52 -9.99
N ARG A 14 22.22 18.36 -8.96
CA ARG A 14 21.78 19.76 -9.09
C ARG A 14 22.93 20.65 -9.56
N ASP A 15 24.12 20.34 -9.10
CA ASP A 15 25.40 20.97 -9.44
C ASP A 15 26.53 19.94 -9.22
N LEU A 16 27.79 20.38 -9.20
CA LEU A 16 28.96 19.50 -9.09
C LEU A 16 29.10 18.80 -7.73
N ASN A 17 28.45 19.27 -6.66
CA ASN A 17 28.61 18.72 -5.31
C ASN A 17 27.29 18.54 -4.55
N THR A 18 26.15 18.70 -5.22
CA THR A 18 24.83 18.58 -4.61
C THR A 18 23.99 17.53 -5.34
N VAL A 19 23.58 16.50 -4.61
CA VAL A 19 22.64 15.48 -5.10
C VAL A 19 21.24 15.84 -4.63
N GLN A 20 20.29 15.88 -5.56
CA GLN A 20 18.87 16.04 -5.28
C GLN A 20 18.15 14.69 -5.34
N PHE A 21 17.28 14.47 -4.36
CA PHE A 21 16.33 13.37 -4.30
C PHE A 21 14.91 13.94 -4.39
N GLY A 22 14.06 13.38 -5.24
CA GLY A 22 12.71 13.89 -5.49
C GLY A 22 12.66 15.07 -6.47
N MET A 23 11.50 15.23 -7.11
CA MET A 23 11.23 16.31 -8.09
C MET A 23 10.16 17.30 -7.62
N THR A 24 9.36 16.94 -6.62
CA THR A 24 8.26 17.78 -6.12
C THR A 24 8.66 18.43 -4.79
N PRO A 25 8.31 19.71 -4.54
CA PRO A 25 8.72 20.40 -3.32
C PRO A 25 8.37 19.68 -2.02
N ALA A 26 7.25 18.95 -2.00
CA ALA A 26 6.81 18.20 -0.82
C ALA A 26 7.71 17.01 -0.43
N HIS A 27 8.50 16.47 -1.36
CA HIS A 27 9.34 15.29 -1.14
C HIS A 27 10.79 15.48 -1.63
N ALA A 28 11.16 16.69 -2.04
CA ALA A 28 12.48 16.98 -2.58
C ALA A 28 13.46 17.31 -1.44
N LEU A 29 14.59 16.61 -1.41
CA LEU A 29 15.68 16.83 -0.45
C LEU A 29 17.01 16.93 -1.19
N THR A 30 17.88 17.82 -0.73
CA THR A 30 19.23 17.96 -1.25
C THR A 30 20.26 17.46 -0.23
N LEU A 31 21.26 16.74 -0.74
CA LEU A 31 22.43 16.34 0.02
C LEU A 31 23.63 17.09 -0.54
N ALA A 32 24.25 17.89 0.31
CA ALA A 32 25.48 18.62 0.03
C ALA A 32 26.35 18.75 1.31
N PRO A 33 27.68 18.89 1.18
CA PRO A 33 28.44 18.61 -0.04
C PRO A 33 28.56 17.08 -0.28
N VAL A 34 28.65 16.68 -1.56
CA VAL A 34 28.86 15.31 -2.01
C VAL A 34 30.03 15.33 -2.99
N ASP A 35 31.15 14.72 -2.59
CA ASP A 35 32.30 14.50 -3.46
C ASP A 35 32.08 13.29 -4.39
N THR A 36 33.00 13.07 -5.33
CA THR A 36 32.91 11.98 -6.30
C THR A 36 32.88 10.59 -5.64
N ALA A 37 33.64 10.40 -4.55
CA ALA A 37 33.68 9.15 -3.81
C ALA A 37 32.34 8.86 -3.11
N THR A 38 31.77 9.86 -2.41
CA THR A 38 30.45 9.74 -1.77
C THR A 38 29.36 9.56 -2.82
N GLY A 39 29.40 10.29 -3.93
CA GLY A 39 28.47 10.13 -5.04
C GLY A 39 28.47 8.71 -5.60
N SER A 40 29.66 8.13 -5.81
CA SER A 40 29.82 6.74 -6.24
C SER A 40 29.34 5.75 -5.18
N PHE A 41 29.53 6.05 -3.90
CA PHE A 41 29.05 5.21 -2.79
C PHE A 41 27.52 5.16 -2.74
N LEU A 42 26.83 6.28 -3.04
CA LEU A 42 25.36 6.30 -3.09
C LEU A 42 24.79 5.30 -4.10
N GLU A 43 25.52 4.96 -5.18
CA GLU A 43 25.10 3.92 -6.14
C GLU A 43 25.12 2.49 -5.54
N LEU A 44 25.86 2.29 -4.45
CA LEU A 44 25.93 1.00 -3.75
C LEU A 44 24.72 0.77 -2.84
N LEU A 45 23.95 1.83 -2.53
CA LEU A 45 22.71 1.79 -1.76
C LEU A 45 21.54 1.34 -2.63
N ASN A 46 21.65 0.12 -3.15
CA ASN A 46 20.69 -0.49 -4.06
C ASN A 46 19.99 -1.73 -3.48
N GLY A 47 20.13 -1.96 -2.17
CA GLY A 47 19.50 -3.06 -1.45
C GLY A 47 20.20 -4.42 -1.58
N THR A 48 21.35 -4.51 -2.25
CA THR A 48 22.09 -5.78 -2.41
C THR A 48 23.11 -6.03 -1.29
N ARG A 49 23.57 -4.98 -0.61
CA ARG A 49 24.63 -5.05 0.40
C ARG A 49 24.11 -4.69 1.79
N GLY A 50 24.51 -5.46 2.80
CA GLY A 50 24.31 -5.12 4.21
C GLY A 50 25.40 -4.16 4.74
N PRO A 51 25.32 -3.74 6.01
CA PRO A 51 26.19 -2.69 6.56
C PRO A 51 27.67 -3.06 6.54
N ALA A 52 28.03 -4.32 6.82
CA ALA A 52 29.41 -4.80 6.77
C ALA A 52 30.03 -4.64 5.37
N LEU A 53 29.33 -5.13 4.34
CA LEU A 53 29.77 -5.03 2.94
C LEU A 53 29.84 -3.57 2.45
N LEU A 54 28.99 -2.69 2.98
CA LEU A 54 29.05 -1.25 2.65
C LEU A 54 30.26 -0.58 3.29
N ARG A 55 30.63 -0.94 4.52
CA ARG A 55 31.86 -0.43 5.16
C ARG A 55 33.11 -0.90 4.41
N GLU A 56 33.18 -2.18 4.04
CA GLU A 56 34.26 -2.71 3.21
C GLU A 56 34.37 -1.99 1.86
N ALA A 57 33.23 -1.74 1.21
CA ALA A 57 33.21 -0.98 -0.04
C ALA A 57 33.68 0.46 0.17
N GLY A 58 33.24 1.14 1.23
CA GLY A 58 33.68 2.49 1.54
C GLY A 58 35.17 2.59 1.82
N HIS A 59 35.74 1.61 2.52
CA HIS A 59 37.19 1.54 2.75
C HIS A 59 37.97 1.39 1.44
N ARG A 60 37.51 0.54 0.52
CA ARG A 60 38.12 0.42 -0.84
C ARG A 60 37.98 1.67 -1.70
N MET A 61 37.11 2.60 -1.32
CA MET A 61 36.90 3.87 -2.00
C MET A 61 37.61 5.04 -1.29
N ASP A 62 38.50 4.73 -0.34
CA ASP A 62 39.24 5.69 0.48
C ASP A 62 38.33 6.68 1.24
N LEU A 63 37.10 6.26 1.59
CA LEU A 63 36.21 7.08 2.41
C LEU A 63 36.70 7.10 3.86
N PRO A 64 36.59 8.26 4.56
CA PRO A 64 37.01 8.36 5.96
C PRO A 64 36.27 7.38 6.87
N ASP A 65 36.93 7.00 7.96
CA ASP A 65 36.33 6.09 8.95
C ASP A 65 35.00 6.65 9.50
N GLY A 66 34.02 5.75 9.60
CA GLY A 66 32.65 6.07 10.01
C GLY A 66 31.86 6.92 8.99
N HIS A 67 32.42 7.31 7.84
CA HIS A 67 31.70 8.10 6.84
C HIS A 67 30.49 7.36 6.27
N VAL A 68 30.66 6.07 5.97
CA VAL A 68 29.58 5.19 5.51
C VAL A 68 28.41 5.18 6.49
N ASP A 69 28.69 4.95 7.78
CA ASP A 69 27.66 4.90 8.82
C ASP A 69 26.96 6.26 8.97
N ARG A 70 27.72 7.38 8.98
CA ARG A 70 27.16 8.74 9.04
C ARG A 70 26.25 9.05 7.85
N VAL A 71 26.65 8.68 6.63
CA VAL A 71 25.84 8.91 5.42
C VAL A 71 24.56 8.07 5.46
N VAL A 72 24.67 6.77 5.77
CA VAL A 72 23.51 5.88 5.86
C VAL A 72 22.53 6.37 6.94
N GLU A 73 23.03 6.74 8.12
CA GLU A 73 22.21 7.24 9.21
C GLU A 73 21.53 8.58 8.85
N ARG A 74 22.25 9.52 8.22
CA ARG A 74 21.69 10.79 7.78
C ARG A 74 20.59 10.60 6.74
N LEU A 75 20.80 9.70 5.77
CA LEU A 75 19.80 9.39 4.75
C LEU A 75 18.58 8.66 5.34
N ALA A 76 18.78 7.75 6.29
CA ALA A 76 17.70 7.08 7.01
C ALA A 76 16.87 8.10 7.81
N ARG A 77 17.52 8.96 8.60
CA ARG A 77 16.85 10.06 9.34
C ARG A 77 16.12 11.04 8.44
N ALA A 78 16.61 11.26 7.22
CA ALA A 78 15.95 12.08 6.21
C ALA A 78 14.80 11.34 5.47
N GLY A 79 14.53 10.07 5.80
CA GLY A 79 13.50 9.28 5.14
C GLY A 79 13.81 8.99 3.67
N LEU A 80 15.09 8.95 3.27
CA LEU A 80 15.52 8.70 1.90
C LEU A 80 15.86 7.23 1.63
N LEU A 81 16.04 6.43 2.68
CA LEU A 81 16.35 5.01 2.59
C LEU A 81 15.12 4.14 2.86
N ASP A 82 15.13 2.98 2.22
CA ASP A 82 14.29 1.84 2.53
C ASP A 82 15.19 0.61 2.80
N ASP A 83 14.61 -0.48 3.33
CA ASP A 83 15.30 -1.74 3.58
C ASP A 83 14.75 -2.83 2.66
N SER A 84 15.58 -3.31 1.73
CA SER A 84 15.16 -4.34 0.78
C SER A 84 14.72 -5.65 1.47
N ARG A 85 15.16 -5.88 2.71
CA ARG A 85 14.79 -7.05 3.53
C ARG A 85 14.03 -6.68 4.82
N GLY A 86 13.56 -5.44 4.95
CA GLY A 86 12.89 -4.95 6.17
C GLY A 86 11.42 -5.37 6.30
N GLY A 87 10.71 -4.85 7.30
CA GLY A 87 9.25 -4.99 7.41
C GLY A 87 8.73 -6.33 7.96
N GLY A 88 9.60 -7.27 8.31
CA GLY A 88 9.29 -8.46 9.11
C GLY A 88 8.67 -9.64 8.33
N PRO A 89 8.24 -10.71 9.03
CA PRO A 89 7.88 -11.99 8.40
C PRO A 89 6.75 -11.91 7.37
N ALA A 90 5.74 -11.06 7.61
CA ALA A 90 4.64 -10.87 6.67
C ALA A 90 5.11 -10.15 5.38
N ALA A 91 6.07 -9.24 5.50
CA ALA A 91 6.72 -8.61 4.35
C ALA A 91 7.56 -9.63 3.58
N ASP A 92 8.34 -10.47 4.28
CA ASP A 92 9.12 -11.54 3.65
C ASP A 92 8.23 -12.51 2.85
N ALA A 93 7.11 -12.95 3.45
CA ALA A 93 6.15 -13.80 2.75
C ALA A 93 5.54 -13.13 1.50
N LEU A 94 5.36 -11.80 1.52
CA LEU A 94 4.90 -11.05 0.35
C LEU A 94 5.99 -10.90 -0.71
N ARG A 95 7.29 -10.81 -0.33
CA ARG A 95 8.41 -10.80 -1.29
C ARG A 95 8.51 -12.06 -2.13
N GLU A 96 8.18 -13.20 -1.55
CA GLU A 96 8.14 -14.47 -2.29
C GLU A 96 7.09 -14.47 -3.40
N LYS A 97 6.05 -13.62 -3.30
CA LYS A 97 4.97 -13.50 -4.28
C LYS A 97 5.29 -12.43 -5.34
N LYS A 98 6.31 -12.67 -6.16
CA LYS A 98 6.83 -11.71 -7.16
C LYS A 98 5.73 -11.07 -8.03
N GLY A 99 4.84 -11.87 -8.63
CA GLY A 99 3.77 -11.33 -9.49
C GLY A 99 2.76 -10.44 -8.76
N VAL A 100 2.52 -10.67 -7.47
CA VAL A 100 1.67 -9.82 -6.62
C VAL A 100 2.37 -8.49 -6.36
N LEU A 101 3.66 -8.55 -6.03
CA LEU A 101 4.48 -7.36 -5.80
C LEU A 101 4.68 -6.52 -7.05
N ASP A 102 4.86 -7.13 -8.21
CA ASP A 102 4.96 -6.40 -9.47
C ASP A 102 3.70 -5.56 -9.72
N ARG A 103 2.53 -6.13 -9.40
CA ARG A 103 1.24 -5.45 -9.56
C ARG A 103 1.01 -4.36 -8.51
N LEU A 104 1.51 -4.55 -7.28
CA LEU A 104 1.44 -3.59 -6.17
C LEU A 104 2.63 -2.62 -6.09
N ARG A 105 3.55 -2.67 -7.06
CA ARG A 105 4.74 -1.83 -7.08
C ARG A 105 4.41 -0.33 -7.03
N PRO A 106 3.38 0.19 -7.72
CA PRO A 106 2.97 1.58 -7.57
C PRO A 106 2.51 1.93 -6.16
N ASP A 107 1.68 1.09 -5.53
CA ASP A 107 1.23 1.28 -4.14
C ASP A 107 2.40 1.27 -3.15
N LEU A 108 3.35 0.35 -3.32
CA LEU A 108 4.56 0.28 -2.51
C LEU A 108 5.41 1.54 -2.66
N ALA A 109 5.56 2.05 -3.89
CA ALA A 109 6.27 3.29 -4.16
C ALA A 109 5.60 4.48 -3.46
N SER A 110 4.27 4.61 -3.54
CA SER A 110 3.51 5.65 -2.84
C SER A 110 3.65 5.55 -1.32
N LEU A 111 3.55 4.34 -0.75
CA LEU A 111 3.77 4.12 0.69
C LEU A 111 5.18 4.53 1.12
N SER A 112 6.20 4.25 0.31
CA SER A 112 7.58 4.63 0.63
C SER A 112 7.77 6.15 0.78
N LEU A 113 6.94 6.96 0.12
CA LEU A 113 7.00 8.43 0.23
C LEU A 113 6.37 8.96 1.52
N THR A 114 5.42 8.21 2.11
CA THR A 114 4.70 8.63 3.33
C THR A 114 5.20 7.95 4.60
N THR A 115 6.08 6.95 4.49
CA THR A 115 6.72 6.28 5.63
C THR A 115 8.16 6.72 5.79
N ALA A 116 8.59 7.05 7.00
CA ALA A 116 9.95 7.51 7.26
C ALA A 116 10.96 6.35 7.40
N GLU A 117 10.63 5.33 8.21
CA GLU A 117 11.60 4.30 8.62
C GLU A 117 11.85 3.23 7.52
N PRO A 118 13.09 2.70 7.40
CA PRO A 118 13.40 1.64 6.47
C PRO A 118 12.58 0.37 6.71
N GLY A 119 11.92 -0.15 5.65
CA GLY A 119 11.08 -1.34 5.70
C GLY A 119 9.60 -1.08 6.02
N ASP A 120 9.24 0.14 6.42
CA ASP A 120 7.87 0.49 6.81
C ASP A 120 6.87 0.38 5.66
N ALA A 121 7.25 0.80 4.45
CA ALA A 121 6.37 0.73 3.29
C ALA A 121 5.93 -0.71 3.01
N MET A 122 6.89 -1.64 3.03
CA MET A 122 6.62 -3.05 2.84
C MET A 122 5.85 -3.66 4.03
N ARG A 123 6.15 -3.23 5.26
CA ARG A 123 5.39 -3.61 6.46
C ARG A 123 3.93 -3.19 6.36
N HIS A 124 3.66 -1.95 5.98
CA HIS A 124 2.31 -1.43 5.81
C HIS A 124 1.57 -2.11 4.66
N LEU A 125 2.25 -2.40 3.54
CA LEU A 125 1.64 -3.15 2.45
C LEU A 125 1.27 -4.58 2.89
N ALA A 126 2.13 -5.24 3.63
CA ALA A 126 1.85 -6.56 4.19
C ALA A 126 0.69 -6.52 5.21
N ALA A 127 0.66 -5.50 6.09
CA ALA A 127 -0.42 -5.30 7.05
C ALA A 127 -1.76 -5.02 6.36
N ARG A 128 -1.77 -4.18 5.30
CA ARG A 128 -2.95 -3.88 4.48
C ARG A 128 -3.60 -5.16 3.92
N ARG A 129 -2.77 -6.13 3.52
CA ARG A 129 -3.23 -7.44 3.03
C ARG A 129 -3.84 -8.34 4.11
N ALA A 130 -3.70 -8.01 5.39
CA ALA A 130 -4.37 -8.69 6.49
C ALA A 130 -5.68 -7.99 6.91
N LEU A 131 -5.95 -6.78 6.40
CA LEU A 131 -7.15 -6.01 6.74
C LEU A 131 -8.39 -6.54 6.03
N ARG A 132 -9.53 -6.31 6.68
CA ARG A 132 -10.85 -6.67 6.18
C ARG A 132 -11.73 -5.43 6.10
N VAL A 133 -12.28 -5.15 4.93
CA VAL A 133 -13.12 -3.98 4.69
C VAL A 133 -14.53 -4.42 4.29
N GLY A 134 -15.53 -3.81 4.91
CA GLY A 134 -16.93 -4.00 4.54
C GLY A 134 -17.37 -2.90 3.58
N VAL A 135 -18.13 -3.24 2.54
CA VAL A 135 -18.76 -2.25 1.65
C VAL A 135 -20.26 -2.49 1.67
N ARG A 136 -21.00 -1.53 2.22
CA ARG A 136 -22.47 -1.55 2.29
C ARG A 136 -23.02 -0.74 1.13
N GLY A 137 -23.62 -1.43 0.16
CA GLY A 137 -24.06 -0.86 -1.11
C GLY A 137 -23.08 -1.18 -2.24
N ALA A 138 -23.62 -1.73 -3.33
CA ALA A 138 -22.87 -2.21 -4.49
C ALA A 138 -23.34 -1.56 -5.80
N GLY A 139 -23.91 -0.35 -5.72
CA GLY A 139 -24.17 0.48 -6.90
C GLY A 139 -22.87 1.01 -7.52
N ARG A 140 -22.99 2.05 -8.36
CA ARG A 140 -21.84 2.62 -9.10
C ARG A 140 -20.61 2.91 -8.24
N VAL A 141 -20.80 3.59 -7.10
CA VAL A 141 -19.69 3.98 -6.22
C VAL A 141 -19.16 2.79 -5.43
N GLY A 142 -20.03 2.04 -4.77
CA GLY A 142 -19.63 0.92 -3.91
C GLY A 142 -18.87 -0.18 -4.65
N ALA A 143 -19.32 -0.55 -5.86
CA ALA A 143 -18.64 -1.56 -6.67
C ALA A 143 -17.25 -1.11 -7.14
N VAL A 144 -17.09 0.17 -7.55
CA VAL A 144 -15.80 0.74 -7.95
C VAL A 144 -14.85 0.81 -6.75
N LEU A 145 -15.31 1.28 -5.60
CA LEU A 145 -14.50 1.34 -4.38
C LEU A 145 -14.06 -0.06 -3.92
N ALA A 146 -14.96 -1.04 -3.95
CA ALA A 146 -14.63 -2.42 -3.63
C ALA A 146 -13.56 -2.99 -4.59
N GLY A 147 -13.67 -2.72 -5.89
CA GLY A 147 -12.65 -3.08 -6.87
C GLY A 147 -11.30 -2.41 -6.61
N LEU A 148 -11.30 -1.10 -6.34
CA LEU A 148 -10.11 -0.30 -6.09
C LEU A 148 -9.36 -0.75 -4.83
N LEU A 149 -10.08 -0.95 -3.72
CA LEU A 149 -9.51 -1.47 -2.49
C LEU A 149 -8.89 -2.86 -2.72
N SER A 150 -9.54 -3.70 -3.51
CA SER A 150 -9.03 -5.04 -3.85
C SER A 150 -7.72 -4.93 -4.62
N GLY A 151 -7.72 -4.09 -5.66
CA GLY A 151 -6.56 -3.86 -6.52
C GLY A 151 -5.37 -3.25 -5.77
N SER A 152 -5.61 -2.38 -4.79
CA SER A 152 -4.57 -1.77 -3.95
C SER A 152 -4.03 -2.70 -2.84
N GLY A 153 -4.50 -3.95 -2.80
CA GLY A 153 -3.97 -4.99 -1.92
C GLY A 153 -4.61 -5.06 -0.54
N VAL A 154 -5.86 -4.58 -0.37
CA VAL A 154 -6.65 -4.92 0.83
C VAL A 154 -6.97 -6.42 0.82
N GLY A 155 -6.81 -7.08 1.97
CA GLY A 155 -6.86 -8.54 2.09
C GLY A 155 -8.22 -9.15 1.79
N GLU A 156 -9.26 -8.68 2.48
CA GLU A 156 -10.63 -9.18 2.35
C GLU A 156 -11.61 -8.03 2.19
N ILE A 157 -12.52 -8.17 1.23
CA ILE A 157 -13.57 -7.19 0.96
C ILE A 157 -14.91 -7.92 0.98
N ASP A 158 -15.72 -7.60 1.98
CA ASP A 158 -17.09 -8.10 2.11
C ASP A 158 -18.07 -7.07 1.56
N VAL A 159 -18.60 -7.33 0.37
CA VAL A 159 -19.63 -6.49 -0.23
C VAL A 159 -21.01 -7.00 0.18
N ARG A 160 -21.82 -6.11 0.73
CA ARG A 160 -23.20 -6.36 1.15
C ARG A 160 -24.14 -5.41 0.44
N ASP A 161 -25.02 -5.97 -0.35
CA ASP A 161 -26.04 -5.22 -1.06
C ASP A 161 -27.23 -6.13 -1.37
N GLY A 162 -28.43 -5.56 -1.29
CA GLY A 162 -29.67 -6.22 -1.66
C GLY A 162 -30.12 -5.80 -3.06
N GLY A 163 -30.66 -6.76 -3.81
CA GLY A 163 -31.29 -6.51 -5.10
C GLY A 163 -30.46 -6.95 -6.31
N ARG A 164 -30.82 -6.41 -7.46
CA ARG A 164 -30.24 -6.76 -8.76
C ARG A 164 -29.49 -5.59 -9.37
N VAL A 165 -28.55 -5.89 -10.26
CA VAL A 165 -27.87 -4.88 -11.06
C VAL A 165 -28.89 -4.31 -12.05
N GLU A 166 -29.07 -2.99 -12.01
CA GLU A 166 -29.91 -2.27 -12.97
C GLU A 166 -29.04 -1.60 -14.05
N PRO A 167 -29.61 -1.20 -15.20
CA PRO A 167 -28.84 -0.54 -16.27
C PRO A 167 -28.04 0.70 -15.80
N TRP A 168 -28.54 1.42 -14.81
CA TRP A 168 -27.87 2.61 -14.25
C TRP A 168 -26.81 2.32 -13.19
N ASP A 169 -26.61 1.04 -12.82
CA ASP A 169 -25.49 0.62 -11.95
C ASP A 169 -24.18 0.43 -12.71
N VAL A 170 -24.24 0.36 -14.04
CA VAL A 170 -23.07 0.13 -14.87
C VAL A 170 -22.08 1.28 -14.73
N ALA A 171 -20.83 0.95 -14.45
CA ALA A 171 -19.77 1.94 -14.24
C ALA A 171 -18.40 1.45 -14.73
N PRO A 172 -17.56 2.34 -15.28
CA PRO A 172 -16.17 1.98 -15.60
C PRO A 172 -15.44 1.56 -14.32
N GLY A 173 -14.78 0.40 -14.37
CA GLY A 173 -14.11 -0.18 -13.19
C GLY A 173 -15.04 -0.74 -12.11
N GLY A 174 -16.36 -0.65 -12.31
CA GLY A 174 -17.40 -1.17 -11.43
C GLY A 174 -18.14 -2.34 -12.05
N LEU A 175 -19.47 -2.35 -11.91
CA LEU A 175 -20.32 -3.37 -12.50
C LEU A 175 -20.38 -3.21 -14.02
N PRO A 176 -20.15 -4.27 -14.80
CA PRO A 176 -20.19 -4.18 -16.25
C PRO A 176 -21.61 -4.44 -16.79
N ALA A 177 -21.88 -4.01 -18.03
CA ALA A 177 -23.22 -4.06 -18.62
C ALA A 177 -23.80 -5.48 -18.67
N GLU A 178 -22.95 -6.48 -18.90
CA GLU A 178 -23.32 -7.89 -18.93
C GLU A 178 -23.80 -8.45 -17.60
N SER A 179 -23.59 -7.75 -16.47
CA SER A 179 -24.09 -8.17 -15.16
C SER A 179 -25.51 -7.66 -14.87
N THR A 180 -26.15 -6.91 -15.78
CA THR A 180 -27.52 -6.42 -15.59
C THR A 180 -28.48 -7.58 -15.32
N GLY A 181 -29.30 -7.47 -14.28
CA GLY A 181 -30.21 -8.52 -13.82
C GLY A 181 -29.59 -9.51 -12.82
N ASP A 182 -28.26 -9.59 -12.70
CA ASP A 182 -27.61 -10.44 -11.70
C ASP A 182 -27.82 -9.91 -10.29
N ARG A 183 -27.58 -10.77 -9.30
CA ARG A 183 -27.44 -10.34 -7.90
C ARG A 183 -26.27 -9.37 -7.75
N ARG A 184 -26.53 -8.20 -7.17
CA ARG A 184 -25.57 -7.10 -7.13
C ARG A 184 -24.34 -7.41 -6.27
N ASP A 185 -24.54 -8.05 -5.12
CA ASP A 185 -23.47 -8.52 -4.26
C ASP A 185 -22.56 -9.55 -4.95
N GLU A 186 -23.13 -10.51 -5.68
CA GLU A 186 -22.37 -11.51 -6.45
C GLU A 186 -21.60 -10.87 -7.60
N ALA A 187 -22.22 -9.94 -8.32
CA ALA A 187 -21.58 -9.19 -9.41
C ALA A 187 -20.41 -8.34 -8.89
N ALA A 188 -20.59 -7.62 -7.77
CA ALA A 188 -19.53 -6.85 -7.14
C ALA A 188 -18.39 -7.75 -6.62
N ARG A 189 -18.70 -8.92 -6.07
CA ARG A 189 -17.67 -9.90 -5.68
C ARG A 189 -16.86 -10.40 -6.87
N ARG A 190 -17.43 -10.47 -8.09
CA ARG A 190 -16.67 -10.77 -9.32
C ARG A 190 -15.71 -9.63 -9.65
N VAL A 191 -16.14 -8.37 -9.52
CA VAL A 191 -15.29 -7.17 -9.71
C VAL A 191 -14.10 -7.21 -8.74
N VAL A 192 -14.37 -7.41 -7.44
CA VAL A 192 -13.34 -7.55 -6.39
C VAL A 192 -12.33 -8.63 -6.76
N ARG A 193 -12.79 -9.83 -7.14
CA ARG A 193 -11.89 -10.95 -7.51
C ARG A 193 -11.04 -10.66 -8.74
N ARG A 194 -11.59 -9.95 -9.74
CA ARG A 194 -10.87 -9.59 -10.96
C ARG A 194 -9.79 -8.52 -10.71
N ALA A 195 -10.08 -7.59 -9.79
CA ALA A 195 -9.15 -6.53 -9.42
C ALA A 195 -8.00 -7.02 -8.52
N ALA A 196 -8.26 -8.01 -7.65
CA ALA A 196 -7.30 -8.49 -6.66
C ALA A 196 -5.94 -8.89 -7.28
N PRO A 197 -4.80 -8.50 -6.67
CA PRO A 197 -3.47 -8.85 -7.17
C PRO A 197 -3.11 -10.32 -6.92
N ASP A 198 -3.80 -10.98 -6.00
CA ASP A 198 -3.70 -12.41 -5.70
C ASP A 198 -5.08 -12.96 -5.36
N ARG A 199 -5.23 -14.27 -5.39
CA ARG A 199 -6.41 -14.92 -4.83
C ARG A 199 -6.42 -14.67 -3.31
N PRO A 200 -7.55 -14.27 -2.71
CA PRO A 200 -7.63 -14.13 -1.27
C PRO A 200 -7.30 -15.50 -0.62
N PRO A 201 -6.53 -15.51 0.48
CA PRO A 201 -6.26 -16.74 1.21
C PRO A 201 -7.59 -17.41 1.55
N ARG A 202 -7.75 -18.68 1.16
CA ARG A 202 -8.95 -19.45 1.51
C ARG A 202 -9.01 -19.53 3.03
N ARG A 203 -9.98 -18.86 3.67
CA ARG A 203 -10.40 -19.25 5.02
C ARG A 203 -10.83 -20.72 4.92
N GLY A 204 -10.26 -21.59 5.76
CA GLY A 204 -10.71 -22.97 5.86
C GLY A 204 -12.21 -22.97 6.13
N THR A 205 -12.94 -23.89 5.49
CA THR A 205 -14.40 -24.02 5.50
C THR A 205 -15.03 -24.32 6.86
N THR A 206 -14.31 -24.16 7.97
CA THR A 206 -14.65 -24.79 9.25
C THR A 206 -14.40 -23.94 10.49
N THR A 207 -14.14 -22.64 10.39
CA THR A 207 -14.20 -21.78 11.58
C THR A 207 -15.50 -20.97 11.55
N PRO A 208 -16.47 -21.30 12.42
CA PRO A 208 -17.50 -20.35 12.81
C PRO A 208 -16.83 -19.04 13.23
N ARG A 209 -17.54 -17.93 13.08
CA ARG A 209 -17.08 -16.61 13.54
C ARG A 209 -16.79 -16.72 15.04
N GLU A 210 -15.52 -16.88 15.40
CA GLU A 210 -15.11 -16.94 16.80
C GLU A 210 -15.45 -15.59 17.47
N GLU A 211 -15.85 -15.64 18.74
CA GLU A 211 -15.92 -14.48 19.63
C GLU A 211 -14.50 -13.91 19.76
N GLY A 212 -14.10 -13.10 18.78
CA GLY A 212 -12.72 -12.65 18.60
C GLY A 212 -12.28 -12.38 17.16
N ASP A 213 -13.08 -12.70 16.12
CA ASP A 213 -12.78 -12.26 14.74
C ASP A 213 -12.73 -10.72 14.76
N PRO A 214 -11.55 -10.09 14.52
CA PRO A 214 -11.48 -8.65 14.46
C PRO A 214 -12.50 -8.22 13.41
N GLY A 215 -13.40 -7.31 13.79
CA GLY A 215 -14.43 -6.82 12.90
C GLY A 215 -13.85 -6.19 11.63
N PHE A 216 -14.68 -5.47 10.90
CA PHE A 216 -14.15 -4.70 9.78
C PHE A 216 -13.16 -3.66 10.27
N SER A 217 -12.00 -3.56 9.63
CA SER A 217 -11.03 -2.49 9.84
C SER A 217 -11.56 -1.14 9.33
N LEU A 218 -12.48 -1.19 8.37
CA LEU A 218 -13.21 -0.05 7.82
C LEU A 218 -14.54 -0.57 7.24
N VAL A 219 -15.61 0.20 7.41
CA VAL A 219 -16.86 0.00 6.67
C VAL A 219 -17.14 1.21 5.79
N ILE A 220 -17.28 0.98 4.48
CA ILE A 220 -17.71 1.98 3.52
C ILE A 220 -19.22 1.91 3.35
N VAL A 221 -19.91 3.03 3.51
CA VAL A 221 -21.35 3.15 3.33
C VAL A 221 -21.61 3.91 2.02
N ALA A 222 -22.09 3.19 1.00
CA ALA A 222 -22.34 3.71 -0.34
C ALA A 222 -23.83 3.52 -0.72
N PRO A 223 -24.74 4.28 -0.08
CA PRO A 223 -26.17 4.14 -0.31
C PRO A 223 -26.53 4.57 -1.74
N ARG A 224 -27.57 3.95 -2.28
CA ARG A 224 -28.07 4.23 -3.64
C ARG A 224 -29.29 5.16 -3.62
N ASP A 225 -30.14 5.00 -2.60
CA ASP A 225 -31.46 5.63 -2.58
C ASP A 225 -31.34 7.15 -2.42
N ASP A 226 -32.14 7.86 -3.21
CA ASP A 226 -32.07 9.30 -3.47
C ASP A 226 -32.17 10.11 -2.17
N VAL A 227 -32.97 9.65 -1.21
CA VAL A 227 -33.07 10.27 0.11
C VAL A 227 -31.90 9.88 1.02
N ALA A 228 -31.44 8.62 0.96
CA ALA A 228 -30.37 8.11 1.83
C ALA A 228 -29.01 8.76 1.55
N VAL A 229 -28.80 9.30 0.35
CA VAL A 229 -27.60 10.10 0.01
C VAL A 229 -27.63 11.46 0.71
N HIS A 230 -28.80 12.07 0.86
CA HIS A 230 -28.97 13.38 1.47
C HIS A 230 -29.29 13.32 2.97
N THR A 231 -29.85 12.21 3.42
CA THR A 231 -30.24 11.95 4.81
C THR A 231 -29.96 10.46 5.08
N PRO A 232 -28.69 10.11 5.36
CA PRO A 232 -28.33 8.75 5.72
C PRO A 232 -29.11 8.32 6.97
N ASP A 233 -29.59 7.08 6.99
CA ASP A 233 -30.26 6.51 8.17
C ASP A 233 -29.29 6.51 9.37
N PRO A 234 -29.56 7.28 10.44
CA PRO A 234 -28.70 7.32 11.62
C PRO A 234 -28.48 5.94 12.25
N ALA A 235 -29.48 5.05 12.17
CA ALA A 235 -29.40 3.71 12.72
C ALA A 235 -28.34 2.84 12.01
N ALA A 236 -28.08 3.10 10.73
CA ALA A 236 -27.05 2.38 9.97
C ALA A 236 -25.63 2.69 10.47
N ALA A 237 -25.42 3.90 11.00
CA ALA A 237 -24.17 4.35 11.61
C ALA A 237 -24.09 4.03 13.11
N GLU A 238 -25.22 3.97 13.82
CA GLU A 238 -25.28 3.74 15.27
C GLU A 238 -24.55 2.47 15.70
N SER A 239 -24.76 1.35 14.99
CA SER A 239 -24.04 0.09 15.26
C SER A 239 -22.54 0.19 15.00
N LEU A 240 -22.09 1.03 14.06
CA LEU A 240 -20.67 1.22 13.76
C LEU A 240 -20.01 2.16 14.77
N MET A 241 -20.74 3.18 15.21
CA MET A 241 -20.32 4.08 16.28
C MET A 241 -20.20 3.34 17.61
N SER A 242 -21.18 2.52 17.98
CA SER A 242 -21.17 1.75 19.22
C SER A 242 -20.07 0.69 19.26
N SER A 243 -19.74 0.08 18.11
CA SER A 243 -18.63 -0.86 18.00
C SER A 243 -17.26 -0.19 17.81
N GLY A 244 -17.19 1.14 17.73
CA GLY A 244 -15.96 1.88 17.45
C GLY A 244 -15.34 1.55 16.09
N THR A 245 -16.13 1.03 15.15
CA THR A 245 -15.64 0.62 13.83
C THR A 245 -15.49 1.84 12.92
N PRO A 246 -14.29 2.10 12.37
CA PRO A 246 -14.09 3.19 11.43
C PRO A 246 -15.03 3.06 10.24
N HIS A 247 -15.67 4.15 9.85
CA HIS A 247 -16.59 4.19 8.72
C HIS A 247 -16.56 5.52 7.98
N LEU A 248 -16.90 5.45 6.69
CA LEU A 248 -16.90 6.52 5.71
C LEU A 248 -18.12 6.37 4.80
#